data_AF-F8PP93-F1
#
_entry.id   AF-F8PP93-F1
#
_cell.length_a   1.000
_cell.length_b   1.000
_cell.length_c   1.000
_cell.angle_alpha   90.00
_cell.angle_beta   90.00
_cell.angle_gamma   90.00
#
_symmetry.space_group_name_H-M   'P 1'
#
loop_
_entity.id
_entity.type
_entity.pdbx_description
1 polymer ?
#
loop_
_entity_poly.entity_id
_entity_poly.type
_entity_poly.pdbx_seq_one_letter_code
_entity_poly.pdbx_strand_id
1 'polypeptide(L)'
;RRPFEGELASTTLWPEVEKVFGHGYELISLAVSNDKRMIATGCRASSADHAVIRVYEADTWQLYGLPLEGHALTVTRISFSPDNRFILTVSRDRSWRLFE
;
A
#
# COMPACT_ATOMS: atom_id res chain seq x y z
N ARG A 1 -17.20 -25.70 18.56
CA ARG A 1 -18.11 -24.85 17.76
C ARG A 1 -17.28 -23.84 16.97
N ARG A 2 -17.72 -23.36 15.79
CA ARG A 2 -17.02 -22.25 15.12
C ARG A 2 -17.07 -21.02 16.04
N PRO A 3 -15.94 -20.33 16.29
CA PRO A 3 -15.92 -19.17 17.18
C PRO A 3 -16.67 -17.99 16.56
N PHE A 4 -17.27 -17.15 17.40
CA PHE A 4 -17.98 -15.95 16.98
C PHE A 4 -17.05 -14.74 16.94
N GLU A 5 -17.43 -13.70 16.19
CA GLU A 5 -16.64 -12.48 15.98
C GLU A 5 -16.15 -11.84 17.28
N GLY A 6 -16.98 -11.84 18.33
CA GLY A 6 -16.59 -11.33 19.66
C GLY A 6 -15.53 -12.17 20.40
N GLU A 7 -15.47 -13.49 20.16
CA GLU A 7 -14.40 -14.36 20.71
C GLU A 7 -13.09 -14.16 19.94
N LEU A 8 -13.14 -13.92 18.63
CA LEU A 8 -11.96 -13.62 17.82
C LEU A 8 -11.39 -12.24 18.17
N ALA A 9 -12.24 -11.25 18.41
CA ALA A 9 -11.81 -9.92 18.85
C ALA A 9 -11.13 -9.94 20.23
N SER A 10 -11.55 -10.85 21.13
CA SER A 10 -10.94 -10.96 22.48
C SER A 10 -9.75 -11.93 22.56
N THR A 11 -9.60 -12.84 21.60
CA THR A 11 -8.63 -13.97 21.70
C THR A 11 -7.65 -14.05 20.53
N THR A 12 -7.65 -13.09 19.61
CA THR A 12 -6.59 -12.97 18.60
C THR A 12 -5.51 -12.02 19.08
N LEU A 13 -4.24 -12.40 18.93
CA LEU A 13 -3.08 -11.54 19.23
C LEU A 13 -2.95 -10.34 18.26
N TRP A 14 -3.85 -10.23 17.28
CA TRP A 14 -3.77 -9.28 16.16
C TRP A 14 -5.14 -8.66 15.88
N PRO A 15 -5.68 -7.83 16.79
CA PRO A 15 -6.92 -7.12 16.52
C PRO A 15 -6.75 -6.19 15.31
N GLU A 16 -7.81 -6.08 14.49
CA GLU A 16 -7.87 -5.05 13.45
C GLU A 16 -7.86 -3.68 14.13
N VAL A 17 -6.83 -2.88 13.84
CA VAL A 17 -6.68 -1.54 14.44
C VAL A 17 -7.41 -0.51 13.59
N GLU A 18 -7.21 -0.54 12.27
CA GLU A 18 -7.82 0.40 11.35
C GLU A 18 -8.06 -0.20 9.96
N LYS A 19 -9.08 0.35 9.28
CA LYS A 19 -9.44 -0.06 7.93
C LYS A 19 -9.30 1.09 6.94
N VAL A 20 -8.21 1.06 6.17
CA VAL A 20 -7.86 2.13 5.24
C VAL A 20 -8.42 1.85 3.84
N PHE A 21 -9.18 2.80 3.30
CA PHE A 21 -9.74 2.75 1.95
C PHE A 21 -9.01 3.73 1.01
N GLY A 22 -9.18 3.55 -0.30
CA GLY A 22 -8.71 4.54 -1.29
C GLY A 22 -8.38 3.97 -2.67
N HIS A 23 -8.03 2.68 -2.76
CA HIS A 23 -7.90 2.00 -4.05
C HIS A 23 -9.26 1.49 -4.53
N GLY A 24 -9.51 1.55 -5.84
CA GLY A 24 -10.75 1.07 -6.46
C GLY A 24 -10.78 -0.43 -6.77
N TYR A 25 -9.67 -1.13 -6.55
CA TYR A 25 -9.47 -2.55 -6.88
C TYR A 25 -8.68 -3.25 -5.77
N GLU A 26 -8.53 -4.57 -5.88
CA GLU A 26 -7.82 -5.35 -4.88
C GLU A 26 -6.36 -4.89 -4.74
N LEU A 27 -5.89 -4.81 -3.49
CA LEU A 27 -4.49 -4.53 -3.18
C LEU A 27 -3.61 -5.68 -3.67
N ILE A 28 -2.51 -5.33 -4.33
CA ILE A 28 -1.55 -6.28 -4.91
C ILE A 28 -0.20 -6.16 -4.23
N SER A 29 0.22 -4.94 -3.88
CA SER A 29 1.50 -4.69 -3.25
C SER A 29 1.38 -3.65 -2.15
N LEU A 30 2.18 -3.83 -1.10
CA LEU A 30 2.33 -2.92 0.02
C LEU A 30 3.80 -2.94 0.47
N ALA A 31 4.30 -1.79 0.90
CA ALA A 31 5.59 -1.65 1.57
C ALA A 31 5.47 -0.63 2.70
N VAL A 32 6.31 -0.78 3.72
CA VAL A 32 6.43 0.16 4.82
C VAL A 32 7.84 0.73 4.82
N SER A 33 7.94 2.03 5.04
CA SER A 33 9.21 2.73 5.28
C SER A 33 9.93 2.17 6.52
N ASN A 34 11.25 2.30 6.55
CA ASN A 34 12.07 1.78 7.64
C ASN A 34 11.87 2.55 8.95
N ASP A 35 11.47 3.82 8.88
CA ASP A 35 11.06 4.61 10.05
C ASP A 35 9.61 4.35 10.48
N LYS A 36 8.88 3.53 9.71
CA LYS A 36 7.49 3.10 9.93
C LYS A 36 6.46 4.24 9.84
N ARG A 37 6.83 5.39 9.29
CA ARG A 37 5.95 6.56 9.21
C ARG A 37 5.09 6.56 7.96
N MET A 38 5.59 5.92 6.90
CA MET A 38 4.93 5.86 5.59
C MET A 38 4.63 4.43 5.15
N ILE A 39 3.45 4.24 4.56
CA ILE A 39 2.98 3.00 3.97
C ILE A 39 2.64 3.26 2.51
N ALA A 40 3.29 2.57 1.58
CA ALA A 40 3.01 2.68 0.15
C ALA A 40 2.22 1.46 -0.32
N THR A 41 1.21 1.69 -1.16
CA THR A 41 0.27 0.65 -1.60
C THR A 41 -0.05 0.77 -3.09
N GLY A 42 -0.22 -0.38 -3.75
CA GLY A 42 -0.66 -0.48 -5.14
C GLY A 42 -1.76 -1.53 -5.30
N CYS A 43 -2.72 -1.26 -6.19
CA CYS A 43 -3.81 -2.17 -6.49
C CYS A 43 -3.69 -2.79 -7.90
N ARG A 44 -4.57 -3.75 -8.22
CA ARG A 44 -4.73 -4.21 -9.60
C ARG A 44 -5.19 -3.03 -10.46
N ALA A 45 -4.46 -2.77 -11.54
CA ALA A 45 -4.85 -1.76 -12.50
C ALA A 45 -5.70 -2.37 -13.61
N SER A 46 -6.86 -1.77 -13.87
CA SER A 46 -7.63 -1.95 -15.11
C SER A 46 -7.40 -0.82 -16.13
N SER A 47 -6.81 0.30 -15.70
CA SER A 47 -6.38 1.45 -16.51
C SER A 47 -5.12 2.08 -15.90
N ALA A 48 -4.48 3.01 -16.63
CA ALA A 48 -3.31 3.74 -16.13
C ALA A 48 -3.63 4.57 -14.87
N ASP A 49 -4.82 5.16 -14.77
CA ASP A 49 -5.26 5.93 -13.61
C ASP A 49 -5.39 5.08 -12.33
N HIS A 50 -5.56 3.76 -12.49
CA HIS A 50 -5.55 2.80 -11.37
C HIS A 50 -4.15 2.30 -11.04
N ALA A 51 -3.19 2.41 -11.97
CA ALA A 51 -1.81 1.96 -11.82
C ALA A 51 -0.94 2.96 -11.04
N VAL A 52 -1.49 3.53 -9.96
CA VAL A 52 -0.83 4.52 -9.11
C VAL A 52 -0.42 3.93 -7.77
N ILE A 53 0.63 4.47 -7.19
CA ILE A 53 1.03 4.14 -5.81
C ILE A 53 0.46 5.20 -4.88
N ARG A 54 -0.30 4.77 -3.87
CA ARG A 54 -0.78 5.66 -2.81
C ARG A 54 0.12 5.51 -1.59
N VAL A 55 0.59 6.63 -1.06
CA VAL A 55 1.39 6.70 0.17
C VAL A 55 0.50 7.22 1.29
N TYR A 56 0.55 6.58 2.45
CA TYR A 56 -0.22 6.92 3.63
C TYR A 56 0.71 7.18 4.80
N GLU A 57 0.37 8.14 5.64
CA GLU A 57 1.01 8.30 6.95
C GLU A 57 0.45 7.24 7.92
N ALA A 58 1.34 6.50 8.59
CA ALA A 58 0.96 5.37 9.44
C ALA A 58 0.25 5.78 10.74
N ASP A 59 0.51 6.98 11.25
CA ASP A 59 -0.07 7.46 12.50
C ASP A 59 -1.51 7.97 12.31
N THR A 60 -1.79 8.58 11.16
CA THR A 60 -3.07 9.24 10.86
C THR A 60 -3.93 8.49 9.84
N TRP A 61 -3.33 7.53 9.13
CA TRP A 61 -3.92 6.79 8.01
C TRP A 61 -4.40 7.69 6.85
N GLN A 62 -3.90 8.92 6.79
CA GLN A 62 -4.23 9.88 5.74
C GLN A 62 -3.29 9.72 4.54
N LEU A 63 -3.80 10.06 3.36
CA LEU A 63 -3.02 10.07 2.13
C LEU A 63 -1.92 11.14 2.23
N TYR A 64 -0.67 10.73 2.06
CA TYR A 64 0.47 11.62 1.98
C TYR A 64 0.67 12.08 0.54
N GLY A 65 0.34 13.34 0.28
CA GLY A 65 0.51 13.96 -1.04
C GLY A 65 -0.42 13.39 -2.11
N LEU A 66 -0.03 13.58 -3.37
CA LEU A 66 -0.73 13.00 -4.52
C LEU A 66 -0.25 11.57 -4.78
N PRO A 67 -1.10 10.70 -5.36
CA PRO A 67 -0.66 9.38 -5.81
C PRO A 67 0.55 9.49 -6.76
N LEU A 68 1.48 8.54 -6.65
CA LEU A 68 2.65 8.48 -7.51
C LEU A 68 2.24 7.84 -8.84
N GLU A 69 2.23 8.66 -9.88
CA GLU A 69 1.65 8.30 -11.17
C GLU A 69 2.64 7.73 -12.19
N GLY A 70 2.01 7.06 -13.16
CA GLY A 70 2.47 6.93 -14.53
C GLY A 70 2.92 5.53 -14.94
N HIS A 71 2.91 4.56 -14.03
CA HIS A 71 2.83 3.17 -14.49
C HIS A 71 1.55 2.99 -15.32
N ALA A 72 1.59 2.12 -16.32
CA ALA A 72 0.44 1.86 -17.19
C ALA A 72 -0.33 0.60 -16.79
N LEU A 73 0.29 -0.29 -16.02
CA LEU A 73 -0.26 -1.56 -15.56
C LEU A 73 0.01 -1.78 -14.07
N THR A 74 -0.59 -2.84 -13.51
CA THR A 74 -0.47 -3.21 -12.09
C THR A 74 0.97 -3.16 -11.59
N VAL A 75 1.18 -2.39 -10.53
CA VAL A 75 2.42 -2.36 -9.75
C VAL A 75 2.53 -3.64 -8.94
N THR A 76 3.55 -4.44 -9.21
CA THR A 76 3.70 -5.78 -8.63
C THR A 76 4.55 -5.79 -7.38
N ARG A 77 5.42 -4.79 -7.19
CA ARG A 77 6.22 -4.64 -5.98
C ARG A 77 6.60 -3.17 -5.76
N ILE A 78 6.69 -2.82 -4.48
CA ILE A 78 7.09 -1.51 -3.97
C ILE A 78 8.18 -1.77 -2.91
N SER A 79 9.18 -0.90 -2.83
CA SER A 79 10.19 -0.94 -1.78
C SER A 79 10.65 0.47 -1.43
N PHE A 80 10.78 0.76 -0.14
CA PHE A 80 11.46 1.96 0.32
C PHE A 80 12.98 1.76 0.30
N SER A 81 13.72 2.84 0.04
CA SER A 81 15.16 2.87 0.28
C SER A 81 15.46 2.79 1.78
N PRO A 82 16.64 2.30 2.18
CA PRO A 82 17.03 2.21 3.60
C PRO A 82 16.98 3.54 4.36
N ASP A 83 17.21 4.65 3.65
CA ASP A 83 17.16 6.02 4.19
C ASP A 83 15.76 6.67 4.09
N ASN A 84 14.74 5.94 3.63
CA ASN A 84 13.36 6.39 3.43
C ASN A 84 13.17 7.55 2.45
N ARG A 85 14.21 7.91 1.70
CA ARG A 85 14.16 9.01 0.73
C ARG A 85 13.57 8.63 -0.60
N PHE A 86 13.59 7.34 -0.96
CA PHE A 86 13.14 6.89 -2.27
C PHE A 86 12.17 5.73 -2.16
N ILE A 87 11.27 5.66 -3.13
CA ILE A 87 10.35 4.55 -3.36
C ILE A 87 10.68 3.95 -4.72
N LEU A 88 11.10 2.69 -4.75
CA LEU A 88 11.33 1.91 -5.96
C LEU A 88 10.12 1.03 -6.25
N THR A 89 9.62 1.09 -7.47
CA THR A 89 8.44 0.33 -7.92
C THR A 89 8.73 -0.43 -9.20
N VAL A 90 8.08 -1.57 -9.38
CA VAL A 90 8.11 -2.37 -10.61
C VAL A 90 6.69 -2.71 -11.03
N SER A 91 6.43 -2.73 -12.34
CA SER A 91 5.09 -2.96 -12.89
C SER A 91 5.10 -4.01 -14.00
N ARG A 92 3.91 -4.57 -14.27
CA ARG A 92 3.67 -5.42 -15.44
C ARG A 92 3.84 -4.68 -16.77
N ASP A 93 3.92 -3.34 -16.77
CA ASP A 93 4.24 -2.53 -17.94
C ASP A 93 5.71 -2.66 -18.41
N ARG A 94 6.48 -3.55 -17.76
CA ARG A 94 7.90 -3.83 -18.04
C ARG A 94 8.82 -2.65 -17.71
N SER A 95 8.33 -1.68 -16.94
CA SER A 95 9.13 -0.59 -16.41
C SER A 95 9.26 -0.70 -14.89
N TRP A 96 10.31 -0.05 -14.39
CA TRP A 96 10.51 0.26 -13.00
C TRP A 96 10.64 1.77 -12.84
N ARG A 97 10.31 2.30 -11.66
CA ARG A 97 10.35 3.73 -11.38
C ARG A 97 10.92 3.99 -10.00
N LEU A 98 11.61 5.11 -9.88
CA LEU A 98 12.13 5.64 -8.63
C LEU A 98 11.46 6.98 -8.37
N PHE A 99 10.88 7.13 -7.19
CA PHE A 99 10.28 8.37 -6.70
C PHE A 99 11.10 8.87 -5.51
N GLU A 100 11.29 10.19 -5.39
CA GLU A 100 11.91 10.88 -4.24
C GLU A 100 10.83 11.61 -3.44
#